data_AF-W4FRQ4-F1
#
_entry.id   AF-W4FRQ4-F1
#
_cell.length_a   1.000
_cell.length_b   1.000
_cell.length_c   1.000
_cell.angle_alpha   90.00
_cell.angle_beta   90.00
_cell.angle_gamma   90.00
#
_symmetry.space_group_name_H-M   'P 1'
#
loop_
_entity.id
_entity.type
_entity.pdbx_description
1 polymer ?
#
loop_
_entity_poly.entity_id
_entity_poly.type
_entity_poly.pdbx_seq_one_letter_code
_entity_poly.pdbx_strand_id
1 'polypeptide(L)'
;MLLSRRCTIFAAKKRACFSTTSSNNTKLPTPLDAPTSGLGLGTAVLFGGLFAAGYFVGTSIGVLPNYQSIKRQFGLGNDVELNVRSKVFFDVSIDGRDAGKVVMGLYDDVQPKTVANFVALCTGEASLPNQPLHYKNSPFHRIIPNFMIQGGDFTNGDGTGGMSIYGARFADEDLSVPHGGAGTLSMANAGPNTNGSQFFICTANTEWLDGKHVVFGKVIQGMDVVEKVSSYGASPHGRPSADIRIKNCGRYTDEEEAEAVETSSAATSVEEMQERLDTLREVEAQFKDKKDSVDATLYSQVLGDIVAEKRRLKLELKKAKKESTT
;
A
#
# COMPACT_ATOMS: atom_id res chain seq x y z
N MET A 1 -36.26 58.41 29.41
CA MET A 1 -35.77 58.83 30.74
C MET A 1 -34.57 57.97 31.11
N LEU A 2 -33.41 58.62 31.29
CA LEU A 2 -32.29 58.31 32.21
C LEU A 2 -31.86 56.84 32.46
N LEU A 3 -30.59 56.43 32.53
CA LEU A 3 -29.30 57.13 32.43
C LEU A 3 -28.16 56.07 32.36
N SER A 4 -27.18 56.34 31.50
CA SER A 4 -25.73 56.10 31.60
C SER A 4 -25.13 55.39 32.84
N ARG A 5 -24.13 54.52 32.63
CA ARG A 5 -22.77 54.75 33.16
C ARG A 5 -21.68 53.93 32.42
N ARG A 6 -20.76 54.68 31.82
CA ARG A 6 -19.38 54.30 31.44
C ARG A 6 -18.54 54.06 32.70
N CYS A 7 -17.51 53.23 32.60
CA CYS A 7 -16.23 53.50 33.28
C CYS A 7 -15.05 52.93 32.48
N THR A 8 -14.24 53.86 31.98
CA THR A 8 -12.87 53.71 31.47
C THR A 8 -11.88 53.97 32.62
N ILE A 9 -10.63 53.44 32.54
CA ILE A 9 -9.33 54.15 32.67
C ILE A 9 -8.20 53.31 33.32
N PHE A 10 -7.13 53.11 32.51
CA PHE A 10 -5.66 53.11 32.80
C PHE A 10 -5.02 52.12 33.78
N ALA A 11 -3.73 51.77 33.73
CA ALA A 11 -2.62 51.81 32.76
C ALA A 11 -1.34 51.31 33.49
N ALA A 12 -0.25 51.20 32.72
CA ALA A 12 1.19 51.14 33.09
C ALA A 12 1.83 49.74 32.99
N LYS A 13 2.67 49.42 31.99
CA LYS A 13 3.94 50.02 31.50
C LYS A 13 5.15 49.59 32.34
N LYS A 14 6.01 48.75 31.76
CA LYS A 14 7.47 48.90 31.84
C LYS A 14 8.16 48.24 30.65
N ARG A 15 8.82 49.10 29.87
CA ARG A 15 9.86 48.77 28.87
C ARG A 15 11.17 48.53 29.62
N ALA A 16 12.02 47.67 29.09
CA ALA A 16 13.46 47.81 29.22
C ALA A 16 14.10 47.46 27.86
N CYS A 17 14.80 48.45 27.32
CA CYS A 17 15.66 48.39 26.16
C CYS A 17 17.08 48.50 26.71
N PHE A 18 18.02 47.68 26.23
CA PHE A 18 19.45 47.95 26.40
C PHE A 18 20.17 47.59 25.10
N SER A 19 21.05 48.51 24.70
CA SER A 19 21.67 48.60 23.38
C SER A 19 23.14 48.16 23.39
N THR A 20 23.56 47.58 22.27
CA THR A 20 24.85 47.75 21.56
C THR A 20 26.19 47.61 22.28
N THR A 21 27.00 46.64 21.82
CA THR A 21 28.41 46.80 21.39
C THR A 21 28.79 45.51 20.62
N SER A 22 29.02 45.53 19.31
CA SER A 22 30.26 45.83 18.57
C SER A 22 31.17 44.62 18.31
N SER A 23 31.55 44.49 17.03
CA SER A 23 32.88 44.10 16.53
C SER A 23 33.14 42.64 16.07
N ASN A 24 33.41 42.57 14.76
CA ASN A 24 34.43 41.77 14.05
C ASN A 24 34.09 40.38 13.47
N ASN A 25 33.93 40.39 12.13
CA ASN A 25 34.68 39.60 11.14
C ASN A 25 35.43 38.35 11.63
N THR A 26 35.12 37.17 11.06
CA THR A 26 36.01 36.49 10.09
C THR A 26 35.38 35.23 9.48
N LYS A 27 35.43 35.17 8.14
CA LYS A 27 35.68 34.03 7.26
C LYS A 27 34.84 32.73 7.33
N LEU A 28 34.08 32.58 6.24
CA LEU A 28 33.74 31.35 5.50
C LEU A 28 34.93 30.36 5.36
N PRO A 29 34.66 29.05 5.34
CA PRO A 29 35.47 28.14 4.52
C PRO A 29 34.62 27.28 3.59
N THR A 30 34.98 27.32 2.31
CA THR A 30 34.77 26.24 1.33
C THR A 30 36.16 25.74 0.88
N PRO A 31 36.21 24.71 0.02
CA PRO A 31 36.62 23.33 0.31
C PRO A 31 38.13 23.09 0.12
N LEU A 32 38.66 22.00 0.65
CA LEU A 32 40.06 21.59 0.48
C LEU A 32 40.14 20.20 -0.19
N ASP A 33 40.48 20.25 -1.47
CA ASP A 33 41.46 19.48 -2.24
C ASP A 33 41.63 17.96 -2.10
N ALA A 34 41.62 17.36 -3.30
CA ALA A 34 42.06 16.02 -3.65
C ALA A 34 43.59 15.82 -3.53
N PRO A 35 44.06 14.56 -3.63
CA PRO A 35 45.31 14.27 -4.30
C PRO A 35 45.13 13.41 -5.56
N THR A 36 45.73 13.87 -6.64
CA THR A 36 46.00 13.18 -7.91
C THR A 36 47.35 12.48 -7.89
N SER A 37 47.40 11.22 -8.32
CA SER A 37 48.50 10.53 -9.05
C SER A 37 48.03 9.08 -9.28
N GLY A 38 48.04 8.41 -10.43
CA GLY A 38 48.73 8.55 -11.71
C GLY A 38 49.12 7.12 -12.18
N LEU A 39 49.09 6.85 -13.49
CA LEU A 39 49.40 5.59 -14.24
C LEU A 39 48.28 4.54 -14.31
N GLY A 40 47.89 3.98 -15.47
CA GLY A 40 48.34 4.13 -16.86
C GLY A 40 47.44 3.30 -17.79
N LEU A 41 47.27 3.76 -19.03
CA LEU A 41 46.48 3.12 -20.09
C LEU A 41 47.10 1.79 -20.55
N GLY A 42 46.23 0.79 -20.82
CA GLY A 42 46.54 -0.39 -21.62
C GLY A 42 45.25 -0.92 -22.27
N THR A 43 45.22 -0.87 -23.59
CA THR A 43 44.11 -1.18 -24.51
C THR A 43 43.99 -2.67 -24.88
N ALA A 44 42.75 -3.09 -25.19
CA ALA A 44 42.32 -4.25 -26.03
C ALA A 44 42.48 -5.66 -25.39
N VAL A 45 41.60 -6.65 -25.56
CA VAL A 45 40.88 -7.16 -26.75
C VAL A 45 39.58 -7.90 -26.34
N LEU A 46 38.58 -7.83 -27.22
CA LEU A 46 37.26 -8.54 -27.27
C LEU A 46 37.36 -10.08 -27.45
N PHE A 47 36.19 -10.75 -27.37
CA PHE A 47 35.89 -12.20 -27.45
C PHE A 47 35.91 -12.91 -26.09
N GLY A 48 34.88 -13.59 -25.58
CA GLY A 48 33.54 -13.95 -26.04
C GLY A 48 32.99 -15.08 -25.14
N GLY A 49 31.67 -15.12 -24.92
CA GLY A 49 30.93 -16.35 -24.60
C GLY A 49 30.95 -16.93 -23.18
N LEU A 50 29.90 -16.61 -22.41
CA LEU A 50 29.03 -17.52 -21.64
C LEU A 50 29.67 -18.76 -20.95
N PHE A 51 29.62 -18.84 -19.61
CA PHE A 51 28.61 -19.64 -18.90
C PHE A 51 28.78 -19.61 -17.37
N ALA A 52 27.61 -19.58 -16.72
CA ALA A 52 27.26 -20.22 -15.45
C ALA A 52 27.55 -19.50 -14.10
N ALA A 53 26.43 -19.41 -13.36
CA ALA A 53 26.29 -19.41 -11.90
C ALA A 53 26.52 -18.09 -11.15
N GLY A 54 25.39 -17.44 -10.84
CA GLY A 54 25.11 -16.94 -9.49
C GLY A 54 25.80 -15.65 -9.08
N TYR A 55 25.11 -14.52 -9.28
CA TYR A 55 25.21 -13.40 -8.35
C TYR A 55 23.81 -12.91 -8.00
N PHE A 56 23.37 -13.37 -6.84
CA PHE A 56 22.25 -12.85 -6.07
C PHE A 56 22.78 -11.72 -5.16
N VAL A 57 21.93 -10.73 -4.92
CA VAL A 57 21.96 -9.69 -3.87
C VAL A 57 22.84 -8.46 -4.07
N GLY A 58 22.18 -7.29 -4.05
CA GLY A 58 22.68 -6.14 -3.31
C GLY A 58 22.84 -4.85 -4.09
N THR A 59 21.73 -4.21 -4.47
CA THR A 59 21.72 -2.75 -4.60
C THR A 59 20.55 -2.16 -3.81
N SER A 60 20.95 -1.29 -2.89
CA SER A 60 20.17 -0.74 -1.80
C SER A 60 19.10 0.23 -2.29
N ILE A 61 17.85 -0.23 -2.34
CA ILE A 61 16.69 0.64 -2.21
C ILE A 61 16.37 0.69 -0.71
N GLY A 62 16.35 1.89 -0.14
CA GLY A 62 16.10 2.13 1.27
C GLY A 62 14.77 1.53 1.70
N VAL A 63 14.86 0.38 2.38
CA VAL A 63 13.77 -0.22 3.15
C VAL A 63 13.44 0.75 4.27
N LEU A 64 12.21 1.29 4.24
CA LEU A 64 11.60 1.99 5.37
C LEU A 64 11.86 1.16 6.64
N PRO A 65 12.29 1.77 7.76
CA PRO A 65 12.54 1.00 8.96
C PRO A 65 11.27 0.26 9.36
N ASN A 66 11.34 -1.07 9.29
CA ASN A 66 10.34 -1.99 9.79
C ASN A 66 9.92 -1.53 11.20
N TYR A 67 8.63 -1.40 11.44
CA TYR A 67 8.01 -1.01 12.72
C TYR A 67 8.60 -1.79 13.92
N GLN A 68 9.06 -3.02 13.70
CA GLN A 68 9.76 -3.84 14.70
C GLN A 68 11.12 -3.28 15.16
N SER A 69 11.83 -2.54 14.31
CA SER A 69 13.16 -1.94 14.61
C SER A 69 13.03 -0.77 15.59
N ILE A 70 11.97 0.03 15.44
CA ILE A 70 11.67 1.19 16.29
C ILE A 70 11.21 0.73 17.67
N LYS A 71 10.40 -0.35 17.75
CA LYS A 71 9.98 -0.97 19.02
C LYS A 71 11.15 -1.46 19.88
N ARG A 72 12.18 -2.06 19.26
CA ARG A 72 13.33 -2.64 19.97
C ARG A 72 14.21 -1.58 20.64
N GLN A 73 14.17 -0.34 20.16
CA GLN A 73 15.00 0.77 20.65
C GLN A 73 14.42 1.48 21.89
N PHE A 74 13.14 1.25 22.21
CA PHE A 74 12.41 1.98 23.27
C PHE A 74 11.82 1.12 24.40
N GLY A 75 11.96 -0.21 24.38
CA GLY A 75 11.73 -1.05 25.56
C GLY A 75 10.35 -0.93 26.23
N LEU A 76 9.26 -0.86 25.45
CA LEU A 76 7.90 -0.73 25.96
C LEU A 76 6.97 -1.82 25.40
N GLY A 77 6.37 -2.60 26.32
CA GLY A 77 5.10 -3.30 26.11
C GLY A 77 5.20 -4.80 25.93
N ASN A 78 4.42 -5.56 26.71
CA ASN A 78 4.19 -7.00 26.52
C ASN A 78 3.73 -7.25 25.08
N ASP A 79 4.41 -8.14 24.36
CA ASP A 79 4.12 -8.47 22.97
C ASP A 79 2.78 -9.20 22.87
N VAL A 80 1.70 -8.46 22.61
CA VAL A 80 0.52 -9.06 21.99
C VAL A 80 0.89 -9.25 20.53
N GLU A 81 1.21 -10.50 20.16
CA GLU A 81 1.48 -10.87 18.78
C GLU A 81 0.22 -10.59 17.94
N LEU A 82 0.31 -9.65 17.00
CA LEU A 82 -0.79 -9.26 16.12
C LEU A 82 -0.99 -10.31 15.02
N ASN A 83 -1.59 -11.42 15.40
CA ASN A 83 -1.88 -12.54 14.52
C ASN A 83 -3.15 -12.29 13.70
N VAL A 84 -3.07 -12.53 12.39
CA VAL A 84 -4.22 -12.49 11.49
C VAL A 84 -4.94 -13.83 11.60
N ARG A 85 -6.22 -13.83 12.00
CA ARG A 85 -7.04 -15.06 12.07
C ARG A 85 -8.12 -15.06 11.02
N SER A 86 -8.96 -14.03 11.00
CA SER A 86 -10.00 -13.86 10.00
C SER A 86 -9.49 -13.05 8.81
N LYS A 87 -9.94 -13.40 7.60
CA LYS A 87 -9.69 -12.65 6.38
C LYS A 87 -11.02 -12.26 5.74
N VAL A 88 -11.10 -11.05 5.22
CA VAL A 88 -12.27 -10.51 4.50
C VAL A 88 -11.82 -9.78 3.24
N PHE A 89 -12.70 -9.62 2.28
CA PHE A 89 -12.39 -8.91 1.04
C PHE A 89 -13.42 -7.83 0.71
N PHE A 90 -12.96 -6.84 -0.07
CA PHE A 90 -13.78 -5.88 -0.80
C PHE A 90 -13.44 -5.92 -2.28
N ASP A 91 -14.45 -6.13 -3.13
CA ASP A 91 -14.37 -5.80 -4.55
C ASP A 91 -14.73 -4.33 -4.70
N VAL A 92 -13.78 -3.52 -5.15
CA VAL A 92 -13.93 -2.07 -5.25
C VAL A 92 -14.30 -1.69 -6.68
N SER A 93 -15.24 -0.76 -6.83
CA SER A 93 -15.54 -0.13 -8.12
C SER A 93 -15.31 1.38 -8.07
N ILE A 94 -14.95 1.95 -9.22
CA ILE A 94 -14.76 3.39 -9.44
C ILE A 94 -15.61 3.76 -10.66
N ASP A 95 -16.58 4.67 -10.47
CA ASP A 95 -17.59 5.05 -11.46
C ASP A 95 -18.30 3.83 -12.09
N GLY A 96 -18.62 2.85 -11.24
CA GLY A 96 -19.29 1.61 -11.65
C GLY A 96 -18.40 0.58 -12.37
N ARG A 97 -17.11 0.88 -12.61
CA ARG A 97 -16.15 -0.06 -13.21
C ARG A 97 -15.32 -0.75 -12.15
N ASP A 98 -14.99 -2.02 -12.37
CA ASP A 98 -14.19 -2.81 -11.43
C ASP A 98 -12.77 -2.24 -11.32
N ALA A 99 -12.36 -1.94 -10.09
CA ALA A 99 -11.06 -1.34 -9.78
C ALA A 99 -10.07 -2.35 -9.19
N GLY A 100 -10.57 -3.45 -8.61
CA GLY A 100 -9.79 -4.55 -8.06
C GLY A 100 -10.36 -5.07 -6.74
N LYS A 101 -9.67 -6.05 -6.15
CA LYS A 101 -10.03 -6.68 -4.87
C LYS A 101 -9.02 -6.25 -3.80
N VAL A 102 -9.51 -5.89 -2.62
CA VAL A 102 -8.71 -5.62 -1.42
C VAL A 102 -9.00 -6.72 -0.41
N VAL A 103 -7.96 -7.45 0.02
CA VAL A 103 -8.08 -8.47 1.06
C VAL A 103 -7.46 -7.94 2.35
N MET A 104 -8.18 -8.07 3.45
CA MET A 104 -7.78 -7.58 4.77
C MET A 104 -7.73 -8.74 5.76
N GLY A 105 -6.64 -8.80 6.52
CA GLY A 105 -6.49 -9.68 7.67
C GLY A 105 -6.87 -8.95 8.96
N LEU A 106 -7.56 -9.64 9.86
CA LEU A 106 -8.15 -9.07 11.07
C LEU A 106 -7.47 -9.64 12.33
N TYR A 107 -7.42 -8.83 13.40
CA TYR A 107 -6.76 -9.14 14.67
C TYR A 107 -7.75 -9.68 15.71
N ASP A 108 -8.37 -10.82 15.43
CA ASP A 108 -9.43 -11.43 16.24
C ASP A 108 -9.02 -11.62 17.73
N ASP A 109 -7.75 -11.97 17.97
CA ASP A 109 -7.23 -12.24 19.31
C ASP A 109 -7.15 -10.96 20.17
N VAL A 110 -7.03 -9.79 19.54
CA VAL A 110 -6.84 -8.50 20.22
C VAL A 110 -8.13 -7.67 20.24
N GLN A 111 -8.91 -7.73 19.16
CA GLN A 111 -10.11 -6.91 18.96
C GLN A 111 -11.35 -7.76 18.62
N PRO A 112 -11.74 -8.74 19.46
CA PRO A 112 -12.73 -9.75 19.09
C PRO A 112 -14.10 -9.16 18.74
N LYS A 113 -14.60 -8.14 19.46
CA LYS A 113 -15.91 -7.54 19.15
C LYS A 113 -15.83 -6.65 17.92
N THR A 114 -14.73 -5.90 17.78
CA THR A 114 -14.52 -5.04 16.61
C THR A 114 -14.44 -5.87 15.33
N VAL A 115 -13.70 -6.98 15.39
CA VAL A 115 -13.57 -7.93 14.28
C VAL A 115 -14.89 -8.63 13.98
N ALA A 116 -15.61 -9.13 14.99
CA ALA A 116 -16.92 -9.75 14.79
C ALA A 116 -17.92 -8.78 14.13
N ASN A 117 -17.93 -7.51 14.56
CA ASN A 117 -18.72 -6.46 13.91
C ASN A 117 -18.34 -6.27 12.44
N PHE A 118 -17.04 -6.13 12.14
CA PHE A 118 -16.58 -5.91 10.78
C PHE A 118 -16.87 -7.09 9.85
N VAL A 119 -16.61 -8.32 10.32
CA VAL A 119 -16.88 -9.56 9.56
C VAL A 119 -18.36 -9.70 9.25
N ALA A 120 -19.24 -9.50 10.24
CA ALA A 120 -20.68 -9.61 10.03
C ALA A 120 -21.20 -8.55 9.05
N LEU A 121 -20.63 -7.34 9.07
CA LEU A 121 -20.92 -6.28 8.11
C LEU A 121 -20.35 -6.56 6.72
N CYS A 122 -19.26 -7.33 6.59
CA CYS A 122 -18.76 -7.81 5.30
C CYS A 122 -19.61 -8.94 4.72
N THR A 123 -20.11 -9.87 5.55
CA THR A 123 -20.90 -11.03 5.08
C THR A 123 -22.39 -10.73 4.91
N GLY A 124 -22.90 -9.72 5.62
CA GLY A 124 -24.33 -9.45 5.68
C GLY A 124 -25.11 -10.49 6.50
N GLU A 125 -24.44 -11.27 7.36
CA GLU A 125 -25.08 -12.30 8.18
C GLU A 125 -25.92 -11.71 9.33
N ALA A 126 -25.61 -10.46 9.73
CA ALA A 126 -26.36 -9.74 10.74
C ALA A 126 -27.46 -8.88 10.10
N SER A 127 -28.58 -8.72 10.82
CA SER A 127 -29.64 -7.79 10.44
C SER A 127 -30.29 -7.20 11.68
N LEU A 128 -30.72 -5.94 11.56
CA LEU A 128 -31.61 -5.30 12.52
C LEU A 128 -33.00 -5.14 11.89
N PRO A 129 -34.06 -4.99 12.71
CA PRO A 129 -35.40 -4.76 12.19
C PRO A 129 -35.42 -3.61 11.18
N ASN A 130 -35.81 -3.90 9.94
CA ASN A 130 -35.92 -2.95 8.82
C ASN A 130 -34.59 -2.35 8.29
N GLN A 131 -33.43 -2.92 8.64
CA GLN A 131 -32.16 -2.43 8.10
C GLN A 131 -31.14 -3.56 7.86
N PRO A 132 -30.77 -3.85 6.60
CA PRO A 132 -29.71 -4.80 6.32
C PRO A 132 -28.36 -4.20 6.77
N LEU A 133 -27.60 -4.97 7.55
CA LEU A 133 -26.28 -4.58 8.03
C LEU A 133 -25.23 -5.17 7.09
N HIS A 134 -24.86 -4.44 6.04
CA HIS A 134 -23.98 -4.96 5.01
C HIS A 134 -23.20 -3.83 4.30
N TYR A 135 -21.90 -4.01 4.09
CA TYR A 135 -21.04 -3.06 3.37
C TYR A 135 -21.25 -3.06 1.86
N LYS A 136 -21.92 -4.07 1.30
CA LYS A 136 -22.17 -4.15 -0.14
C LYS A 136 -22.91 -2.91 -0.63
N ASN A 137 -22.39 -2.32 -1.70
CA ASN A 137 -22.77 -1.05 -2.32
C ASN A 137 -22.52 0.22 -1.49
N SER A 138 -21.88 0.11 -0.31
CA SER A 138 -21.54 1.29 0.48
C SER A 138 -20.37 2.08 -0.14
N PRO A 139 -20.40 3.43 -0.04
CA PRO A 139 -19.37 4.27 -0.65
C PRO A 139 -18.17 4.50 0.29
N PHE A 140 -17.01 4.72 -0.32
CA PHE A 140 -15.90 5.43 0.32
C PHE A 140 -16.16 6.93 0.22
N HIS A 141 -16.80 7.49 1.26
CA HIS A 141 -17.33 8.85 1.25
C HIS A 141 -16.26 9.92 1.52
N ARG A 142 -15.12 9.54 2.10
CA ARG A 142 -14.04 10.46 2.44
C ARG A 142 -12.65 9.87 2.18
N ILE A 143 -11.90 10.47 1.28
CA ILE A 143 -10.56 10.06 0.82
C ILE A 143 -9.63 11.27 0.90
N ILE A 144 -8.56 11.14 1.69
CA ILE A 144 -7.52 12.16 1.81
C ILE A 144 -6.19 11.52 1.41
N PRO A 145 -5.58 11.94 0.29
CA PRO A 145 -4.32 11.37 -0.19
C PRO A 145 -3.21 11.53 0.86
N ASN A 146 -2.33 10.54 0.97
CA ASN A 146 -1.26 10.46 1.98
C ASN A 146 -1.77 10.54 3.43
N PHE A 147 -3.00 10.09 3.65
CA PHE A 147 -3.56 9.98 4.98
C PHE A 147 -4.39 8.71 5.09
N MET A 148 -5.60 8.69 4.54
CA MET A 148 -6.51 7.54 4.66
C MET A 148 -7.65 7.57 3.64
N ILE A 149 -8.27 6.41 3.44
CA ILE A 149 -9.55 6.23 2.76
C ILE A 149 -10.58 5.74 3.78
N GLN A 150 -11.74 6.41 3.88
CA GLN A 150 -12.79 6.15 4.86
C GLN A 150 -14.09 5.74 4.18
N GLY A 151 -14.71 4.69 4.71
CA GLY A 151 -15.94 4.09 4.21
C GLY A 151 -16.80 3.53 5.35
N GLY A 152 -17.74 2.65 5.02
CA GLY A 152 -18.55 1.92 6.00
C GLY A 152 -19.79 2.65 6.51
N ASP A 153 -20.11 3.84 6.01
CA ASP A 153 -21.43 4.45 6.19
C ASP A 153 -22.38 3.94 5.11
N PHE A 154 -22.98 2.77 5.35
CA PHE A 154 -23.95 2.15 4.45
C PHE A 154 -25.38 2.74 4.59
N THR A 155 -25.58 3.71 5.49
CA THR A 155 -26.92 4.25 5.78
C THR A 155 -27.16 5.58 5.09
N ASN A 156 -26.23 6.53 5.23
CA ASN A 156 -26.31 7.87 4.64
C ASN A 156 -25.26 8.07 3.55
N GLY A 157 -24.13 7.35 3.64
CA GLY A 157 -23.05 7.42 2.67
C GLY A 157 -22.27 8.73 2.68
N ASP A 158 -22.34 9.50 3.78
CA ASP A 158 -21.73 10.83 3.91
C ASP A 158 -20.88 11.00 5.18
N GLY A 159 -20.82 9.98 6.03
CA GLY A 159 -20.06 9.97 7.27
C GLY A 159 -20.88 10.32 8.51
N THR A 160 -22.16 10.66 8.36
CA THR A 160 -23.07 10.93 9.50
C THR A 160 -23.77 9.68 10.03
N GLY A 161 -23.76 8.60 9.24
CA GLY A 161 -24.49 7.38 9.53
C GLY A 161 -23.62 6.20 9.96
N GLY A 162 -24.14 5.00 9.70
CA GLY A 162 -23.54 3.73 10.04
C GLY A 162 -24.08 3.16 11.36
N MET A 163 -24.04 1.84 11.48
CA MET A 163 -24.53 1.13 12.66
C MET A 163 -23.75 -0.16 12.87
N SER A 164 -23.47 -0.49 14.13
CA SER A 164 -22.83 -1.76 14.48
C SER A 164 -23.86 -2.89 14.59
N ILE A 165 -23.37 -4.13 14.58
CA ILE A 165 -24.21 -5.30 14.89
C ILE A 165 -24.73 -5.31 16.34
N TYR A 166 -24.19 -4.46 17.20
CA TYR A 166 -24.56 -4.32 18.61
C TYR A 166 -25.53 -3.16 18.87
N GLY A 167 -25.95 -2.45 17.80
CA GLY A 167 -26.76 -1.24 17.87
C GLY A 167 -26.02 -0.01 17.32
N ALA A 168 -26.45 1.20 17.72
CA ALA A 168 -25.94 2.46 17.17
C ALA A 168 -24.42 2.61 17.34
N ARG A 169 -23.87 2.28 18.51
CA ARG A 169 -22.46 2.45 18.86
C ARG A 169 -21.97 1.35 19.81
N PHE A 170 -20.68 1.08 19.84
CA PHE A 170 -20.02 0.22 20.82
C PHE A 170 -18.68 0.82 21.31
N ALA A 171 -18.22 0.32 22.46
CA ALA A 171 -17.03 0.81 23.16
C ALA A 171 -15.72 0.51 22.42
N ASP A 172 -14.66 1.26 22.74
CA ASP A 172 -13.31 0.94 22.30
C ASP A 172 -12.81 -0.33 23.03
N GLU A 173 -12.11 -1.21 22.31
CA GLU A 173 -11.48 -2.41 22.89
C GLU A 173 -10.04 -2.10 23.32
N ASP A 174 -9.02 -2.55 22.58
CA ASP A 174 -7.62 -2.23 22.87
C ASP A 174 -7.13 -1.04 22.03
N LEU A 175 -6.63 0.00 22.69
CA LEU A 175 -6.07 1.20 22.05
C LEU A 175 -4.52 1.20 22.06
N SER A 176 -3.89 0.13 22.56
CA SER A 176 -2.44 -0.02 22.61
C SER A 176 -1.82 -0.39 21.27
N VAL A 177 -2.62 -0.92 20.34
CA VAL A 177 -2.20 -1.23 18.97
C VAL A 177 -2.02 0.06 18.18
N PRO A 178 -0.79 0.41 17.75
CA PRO A 178 -0.57 1.66 17.04
C PRO A 178 -0.85 1.51 15.53
N HIS A 179 -1.00 2.65 14.87
CA HIS A 179 -1.19 2.74 13.44
C HIS A 179 0.13 2.45 12.72
N GLY A 180 0.36 1.18 12.38
CA GLY A 180 1.60 0.65 11.79
C GLY A 180 1.90 1.08 10.34
N GLY A 181 1.32 2.19 9.87
CA GLY A 181 1.55 2.76 8.55
C GLY A 181 0.49 2.39 7.51
N ALA A 182 0.87 2.52 6.23
CA ALA A 182 -0.01 2.26 5.09
C ALA A 182 -0.54 0.82 5.13
N GLY A 183 -1.83 0.67 4.81
CA GLY A 183 -2.56 -0.60 4.89
C GLY A 183 -3.16 -0.91 6.27
N THR A 184 -2.90 -0.11 7.31
CA THR A 184 -3.54 -0.31 8.62
C THR A 184 -5.04 -0.06 8.53
N LEU A 185 -5.84 -0.98 9.08
CA LEU A 185 -7.30 -0.90 9.16
C LEU A 185 -7.74 -0.50 10.57
N SER A 186 -8.54 0.57 10.68
CA SER A 186 -8.90 1.17 11.97
C SER A 186 -10.33 1.73 11.99
N MET A 187 -10.95 1.75 13.17
CA MET A 187 -12.34 2.19 13.33
C MET A 187 -12.46 3.72 13.34
N ALA A 188 -13.39 4.25 12.54
CA ALA A 188 -13.76 5.66 12.64
C ALA A 188 -14.76 5.84 13.80
N ASN A 189 -14.56 6.91 14.57
CA ASN A 189 -15.40 7.25 15.72
C ASN A 189 -15.61 8.78 15.79
N ALA A 190 -16.57 9.19 16.63
CA ALA A 190 -16.89 10.60 16.92
C ALA A 190 -16.47 10.98 18.35
N GLY A 191 -15.41 10.35 18.86
CA GLY A 191 -14.96 10.42 20.25
C GLY A 191 -14.89 9.04 20.93
N PRO A 192 -14.40 8.98 22.17
CA PRO A 192 -14.21 7.72 22.89
C PRO A 192 -15.50 6.89 22.97
N ASN A 193 -15.40 5.59 22.74
CA ASN A 193 -16.48 4.61 22.83
C ASN A 193 -17.65 4.85 21.87
N THR A 194 -17.37 5.37 20.67
CA THR A 194 -18.39 5.65 19.65
C THR A 194 -18.13 4.92 18.32
N ASN A 195 -17.61 3.70 18.40
CA ASN A 195 -17.42 2.85 17.21
C ASN A 195 -18.76 2.42 16.64
N GLY A 196 -18.87 2.37 15.31
CA GLY A 196 -20.09 1.96 14.59
C GLY A 196 -19.75 0.99 13.47
N SER A 197 -20.02 1.38 12.23
CA SER A 197 -19.61 0.62 11.03
C SER A 197 -18.57 1.33 10.18
N GLN A 198 -18.30 2.61 10.46
CA GLN A 198 -17.34 3.36 9.67
C GLN A 198 -15.91 2.92 10.03
N PHE A 199 -15.10 2.78 9.00
CA PHE A 199 -13.70 2.38 9.10
C PHE A 199 -12.85 3.23 8.17
N PHE A 200 -11.54 3.23 8.38
CA PHE A 200 -10.59 3.78 7.45
C PHE A 200 -9.39 2.87 7.24
N ILE A 201 -8.81 2.93 6.05
CA ILE A 201 -7.55 2.29 5.69
C ILE A 201 -6.51 3.39 5.53
N CYS A 202 -5.41 3.29 6.27
CA CYS A 202 -4.33 4.27 6.21
C CYS A 202 -3.55 4.14 4.90
N THR A 203 -3.16 5.26 4.30
CA THR A 203 -2.30 5.29 3.11
C THR A 203 -0.92 5.92 3.39
N ALA A 204 -0.69 6.32 4.65
CA ALA A 204 0.59 6.81 5.18
C ALA A 204 0.71 6.47 6.67
N ASN A 205 1.81 6.87 7.32
CA ASN A 205 1.93 6.81 8.78
C ASN A 205 0.98 7.82 9.44
N THR A 206 0.24 7.36 10.46
CA THR A 206 -0.78 8.15 11.15
C THR A 206 -0.67 8.03 12.68
N GLU A 207 0.54 8.17 13.22
CA GLU A 207 0.86 7.99 14.65
C GLU A 207 0.04 8.91 15.59
N TRP A 208 -0.45 10.06 15.10
CA TRP A 208 -1.30 10.96 15.89
C TRP A 208 -2.71 10.42 16.19
N LEU A 209 -3.08 9.31 15.56
CA LEU A 209 -4.33 8.58 15.79
C LEU A 209 -4.17 7.48 16.86
N ASP A 210 -2.94 7.18 17.28
CA ASP A 210 -2.66 6.19 18.31
C ASP A 210 -3.35 6.55 19.63
N GLY A 211 -3.91 5.55 20.31
CA GLY A 211 -4.67 5.75 21.54
C GLY A 211 -6.06 6.37 21.35
N LYS A 212 -6.49 6.65 20.11
CA LYS A 212 -7.80 7.29 19.82
C LYS A 212 -8.73 6.47 18.94
N HIS A 213 -8.17 5.62 18.09
CA HIS A 213 -8.91 4.76 17.16
C HIS A 213 -8.45 3.31 17.33
N VAL A 214 -9.42 2.40 17.34
CA VAL A 214 -9.18 0.96 17.48
C VAL A 214 -8.61 0.41 16.17
N VAL A 215 -7.34 0.00 16.18
CA VAL A 215 -6.71 -0.72 15.07
C VAL A 215 -7.07 -2.20 15.19
N PHE A 216 -7.70 -2.75 14.15
CA PHE A 216 -8.27 -4.11 14.19
C PHE A 216 -7.88 -5.00 13.01
N GLY A 217 -7.02 -4.52 12.11
CA GLY A 217 -6.50 -5.34 11.03
C GLY A 217 -5.51 -4.61 10.13
N LYS A 218 -5.19 -5.25 9.01
CA LYS A 218 -4.35 -4.70 7.95
C LYS A 218 -4.74 -5.24 6.59
N VAL A 219 -4.46 -4.49 5.54
CA VAL A 219 -4.49 -4.98 4.15
C VAL A 219 -3.39 -6.02 3.96
N ILE A 220 -3.75 -7.17 3.41
CA ILE A 220 -2.82 -8.26 3.08
C ILE A 220 -2.64 -8.42 1.56
N GLN A 221 -3.64 -8.05 0.76
CA GLN A 221 -3.56 -8.01 -0.71
C GLN A 221 -4.38 -6.83 -1.26
N GLY A 222 -4.02 -6.32 -2.44
CA GLY A 222 -4.75 -5.23 -3.10
C GLY A 222 -4.38 -3.82 -2.61
N MET A 223 -3.15 -3.63 -2.13
CA MET A 223 -2.70 -2.30 -1.66
C MET A 223 -2.59 -1.29 -2.81
N ASP A 224 -2.29 -1.76 -4.03
CA ASP A 224 -2.35 -1.00 -5.27
C ASP A 224 -3.76 -0.44 -5.56
N VAL A 225 -4.81 -1.22 -5.25
CA VAL A 225 -6.21 -0.77 -5.36
C VAL A 225 -6.49 0.35 -4.36
N VAL A 226 -6.00 0.22 -3.13
CA VAL A 226 -6.15 1.25 -2.08
C VAL A 226 -5.41 2.54 -2.47
N GLU A 227 -4.19 2.44 -3.00
CA GLU A 227 -3.44 3.59 -3.51
C GLU A 227 -4.14 4.26 -4.70
N LYS A 228 -4.66 3.45 -5.63
CA LYS A 228 -5.47 3.93 -6.75
C LYS A 228 -6.70 4.69 -6.27
N VAL A 229 -7.46 4.14 -5.33
CA VAL A 229 -8.61 4.82 -4.70
C VAL A 229 -8.17 6.12 -4.02
N SER A 230 -7.04 6.10 -3.31
CA SER A 230 -6.49 7.27 -2.64
C SER A 230 -6.19 8.43 -3.60
N SER A 231 -5.85 8.15 -4.86
CA SER A 231 -5.57 9.18 -5.87
C SER A 231 -6.81 10.02 -6.27
N TYR A 232 -8.02 9.54 -5.96
CA TYR A 232 -9.27 10.25 -6.23
C TYR A 232 -9.67 11.24 -5.13
N GLY A 233 -8.86 11.38 -4.08
CA GLY A 233 -9.06 12.44 -3.09
C GLY A 233 -8.75 13.81 -3.69
N ALA A 234 -9.79 14.60 -3.99
CA ALA A 234 -9.65 15.87 -4.70
C ALA A 234 -10.05 17.10 -3.87
N SER A 235 -10.87 16.92 -2.84
CA SER A 235 -11.43 18.02 -2.05
C SER A 235 -10.66 18.27 -0.75
N PRO A 236 -10.55 19.53 -0.28
CA PRO A 236 -10.05 19.85 1.06
C PRO A 236 -10.78 19.13 2.20
N HIS A 237 -12.05 18.75 1.98
CA HIS A 237 -12.87 18.03 2.96
C HIS A 237 -12.80 16.51 2.79
N GLY A 238 -12.03 16.02 1.82
CA GLY A 238 -11.86 14.61 1.51
C GLY A 238 -12.97 14.00 0.65
N ARG A 239 -13.93 14.77 0.12
CA ARG A 239 -14.89 14.21 -0.84
C ARG A 239 -14.16 13.72 -2.11
N PRO A 240 -14.38 12.47 -2.55
CA PRO A 240 -13.73 11.95 -3.75
C PRO A 240 -14.27 12.59 -5.03
N SER A 241 -13.44 12.60 -6.08
CA SER A 241 -13.80 13.08 -7.42
C SER A 241 -14.59 12.07 -8.26
N ALA A 242 -14.64 10.80 -7.84
CA ALA A 242 -15.35 9.70 -8.49
C ALA A 242 -16.29 8.99 -7.51
N ASP A 243 -17.27 8.23 -8.02
CA ASP A 243 -18.11 7.37 -7.19
C ASP A 243 -17.36 6.07 -6.90
N ILE A 244 -16.85 5.93 -5.67
CA ILE A 244 -16.05 4.77 -5.26
C ILE A 244 -16.84 3.95 -4.25
N ARG A 245 -17.09 2.68 -4.59
CA ARG A 245 -17.99 1.81 -3.82
C ARG A 245 -17.38 0.44 -3.57
N ILE A 246 -17.85 -0.19 -2.50
CA ILE A 246 -17.67 -1.61 -2.24
C ILE A 246 -18.71 -2.36 -3.07
N LYS A 247 -18.36 -2.81 -4.27
CA LYS A 247 -19.25 -3.55 -5.18
C LYS A 247 -19.71 -4.87 -4.56
N ASN A 248 -18.79 -5.58 -3.91
CA ASN A 248 -19.07 -6.82 -3.22
C ASN A 248 -18.11 -7.00 -2.04
N CYS A 249 -18.50 -7.79 -1.04
CA CYS A 249 -17.70 -8.04 0.14
C CYS A 249 -18.07 -9.38 0.77
N GLY A 250 -17.18 -9.92 1.60
CA GLY A 250 -17.40 -11.19 2.27
C GLY A 250 -16.19 -11.67 3.06
N ARG A 251 -16.29 -12.89 3.60
CA ARG A 251 -15.14 -13.63 4.12
C ARG A 251 -14.26 -14.08 2.97
N TYR A 252 -12.95 -14.06 3.19
CA TYR A 252 -11.96 -14.57 2.25
C TYR A 252 -11.42 -15.88 2.80
N THR A 253 -11.55 -16.96 2.03
CA THR A 253 -11.13 -18.31 2.44
C THR A 253 -9.75 -18.62 1.90
N ASP A 254 -9.07 -19.60 2.52
CA ASP A 254 -7.76 -20.04 2.04
C ASP A 254 -7.86 -20.74 0.66
N GLU A 255 -9.04 -21.23 0.27
CA GLU A 255 -9.30 -21.77 -1.08
C GLU A 255 -9.23 -20.65 -2.14
N GLU A 256 -9.86 -19.50 -1.89
CA GLU A 256 -9.76 -18.33 -2.76
C GLU A 256 -8.33 -17.76 -2.82
N GLU A 257 -7.54 -17.96 -1.76
CA GLU A 257 -6.11 -17.63 -1.75
C GLU A 257 -5.30 -18.56 -2.63
N ALA A 258 -5.54 -19.88 -2.56
CA ALA A 258 -4.88 -20.86 -3.41
C ALA A 258 -5.16 -20.61 -4.90
N GLU A 259 -6.43 -20.35 -5.26
CA GLU A 259 -6.82 -20.03 -6.65
C GLU A 259 -6.16 -18.74 -7.16
N ALA A 260 -6.05 -17.71 -6.32
CA ALA A 260 -5.37 -16.46 -6.67
C ALA A 260 -3.85 -16.66 -6.87
N VAL A 261 -3.22 -17.51 -6.05
CA VAL A 261 -1.80 -17.85 -6.17
C VAL A 261 -1.52 -18.67 -7.43
N GLU A 262 -2.36 -19.65 -7.77
CA GLU A 262 -2.23 -20.40 -9.02
C GLU A 262 -2.39 -19.49 -10.24
N THR A 263 -3.39 -18.59 -10.24
CA THR A 263 -3.62 -17.67 -11.34
C THR A 263 -2.48 -16.67 -11.52
N SER A 264 -1.96 -16.11 -10.42
CA SER A 264 -0.85 -15.14 -10.47
C SER A 264 0.48 -15.79 -10.85
N SER A 265 0.80 -16.99 -10.33
CA SER A 265 2.02 -17.72 -10.73
C SER A 265 1.98 -18.16 -12.19
N ALA A 266 0.81 -18.57 -12.69
CA ALA A 266 0.61 -18.84 -14.10
C ALA A 266 0.83 -17.56 -14.95
N ALA A 267 0.29 -16.41 -14.52
CA ALA A 267 0.49 -15.14 -15.22
C ALA A 267 1.96 -14.70 -15.25
N THR A 268 2.69 -14.77 -14.12
CA THR A 268 4.12 -14.49 -14.05
C THR A 268 4.92 -15.40 -14.98
N SER A 269 4.61 -16.70 -15.00
CA SER A 269 5.28 -17.64 -15.90
C SER A 269 5.04 -17.33 -17.39
N VAL A 270 3.86 -16.81 -17.73
CA VAL A 270 3.52 -16.41 -19.11
C VAL A 270 4.29 -15.15 -19.53
N GLU A 271 4.42 -14.17 -18.64
CA GLU A 271 5.21 -12.96 -18.89
C GLU A 271 6.70 -13.28 -19.04
N GLU A 272 7.27 -14.11 -18.16
CA GLU A 272 8.66 -14.57 -18.25
C GLU A 272 8.93 -15.34 -19.56
N MET A 273 8.01 -16.23 -19.97
CA MET A 273 8.12 -16.93 -21.27
C MET A 273 8.06 -15.97 -22.46
N GLN A 274 7.27 -14.91 -22.36
CA GLN A 274 7.14 -13.89 -23.42
C GLN A 274 8.42 -13.06 -23.54
N GLU A 275 9.00 -12.61 -22.42
CA GLU A 275 10.28 -11.91 -22.40
C GLU A 275 11.42 -12.78 -22.96
N ARG A 276 11.46 -14.07 -22.58
CA ARG A 276 12.44 -15.01 -23.11
C ARG A 276 12.29 -15.24 -24.63
N LEU A 277 11.06 -15.18 -25.14
CA LEU A 277 10.82 -15.26 -26.58
C LEU A 277 11.32 -14.01 -27.33
N ASP A 278 11.18 -12.83 -26.73
CA ASP A 278 11.60 -11.56 -27.32
C ASP A 278 13.12 -11.40 -27.32
N THR A 279 13.79 -11.78 -26.22
CA THR A 279 15.26 -11.87 -26.17
C THR A 279 15.81 -12.85 -27.22
N LEU A 280 15.19 -14.02 -27.40
CA LEU A 280 15.61 -14.97 -28.44
C LEU A 280 15.40 -14.44 -29.86
N ARG A 281 14.41 -13.57 -30.10
CA ARG A 281 14.24 -12.91 -31.41
C ARG A 281 15.38 -11.93 -31.68
N GLU A 282 15.80 -11.18 -30.67
CA GLU A 282 16.92 -10.25 -30.78
C GLU A 282 18.24 -10.99 -31.01
N VAL A 283 18.51 -12.05 -30.23
CA VAL A 283 19.70 -12.90 -30.40
C VAL A 283 19.73 -13.52 -31.80
N GLU A 284 18.59 -14.02 -32.30
CA GLU A 284 18.53 -14.55 -33.67
C GLU A 284 18.89 -13.49 -34.73
N ALA A 285 18.39 -12.26 -34.57
CA ALA A 285 18.69 -11.16 -35.49
C ALA A 285 20.19 -10.81 -35.48
N GLN A 286 20.76 -10.61 -34.28
CA GLN A 286 22.19 -10.32 -34.13
C GLN A 286 23.09 -11.46 -34.62
N PHE A 287 22.67 -12.71 -34.44
CA PHE A 287 23.43 -13.87 -34.90
C PHE A 287 23.40 -14.00 -36.43
N LYS A 288 22.26 -13.71 -37.07
CA LYS A 288 22.14 -13.66 -38.53
C LYS A 288 23.04 -12.60 -39.17
N ASP A 289 23.17 -11.43 -38.54
CA ASP A 289 24.05 -10.36 -39.03
C ASP A 289 25.54 -10.75 -38.98
N LYS A 290 25.92 -11.68 -38.10
CA LYS A 290 27.29 -12.17 -37.94
C LYS A 290 27.61 -13.42 -38.76
N LYS A 291 26.70 -13.83 -39.66
CA LYS A 291 26.82 -15.07 -40.45
C LYS A 291 28.18 -15.24 -41.15
N ASP A 292 28.73 -14.17 -41.73
CA ASP A 292 29.98 -14.23 -42.50
C ASP A 292 31.24 -14.29 -41.60
N SER A 293 31.08 -14.10 -40.28
CA SER A 293 32.17 -14.12 -39.30
C SER A 293 32.24 -15.41 -38.47
N VAL A 294 31.30 -16.34 -38.66
CA VAL A 294 31.17 -17.58 -37.88
C VAL A 294 31.33 -18.79 -38.79
N ASP A 295 31.96 -19.86 -38.30
CA ASP A 295 32.06 -21.13 -39.03
C ASP A 295 30.66 -21.65 -39.45
N ALA A 296 30.54 -22.10 -40.69
CA ALA A 296 29.25 -22.49 -41.28
C ALA A 296 28.57 -23.65 -40.53
N THR A 297 29.36 -24.58 -39.99
CA THR A 297 28.85 -25.74 -39.24
C THR A 297 28.28 -25.26 -37.91
N LEU A 298 29.05 -24.44 -37.19
CA LEU A 298 28.65 -23.86 -35.91
C LEU A 298 27.42 -22.95 -36.05
N TYR A 299 27.39 -22.14 -37.12
CA TYR A 299 26.26 -21.26 -37.42
C TYR A 299 24.95 -22.05 -37.60
N SER A 300 25.00 -23.15 -38.34
CA SER A 300 23.81 -23.99 -38.59
C SER A 300 23.27 -24.65 -37.33
N GLN A 301 24.16 -25.09 -36.42
CA GLN A 301 23.80 -25.72 -35.16
C GLN A 301 23.13 -24.71 -34.21
N VAL A 302 23.80 -23.58 -33.95
CA VAL A 302 23.30 -22.56 -33.01
C VAL A 302 21.98 -21.95 -33.48
N LEU A 303 21.83 -21.69 -34.79
CA LEU A 303 20.57 -21.19 -35.32
C LEU A 303 19.44 -22.23 -35.20
N GLY A 304 19.75 -23.51 -35.39
CA GLY A 304 18.83 -24.61 -35.17
C GLY A 304 18.30 -24.67 -33.73
N ASP A 305 19.19 -24.53 -32.75
CA ASP A 305 18.85 -24.53 -31.33
C ASP A 305 17.99 -23.32 -30.94
N ILE A 306 18.32 -22.12 -31.43
CA ILE A 306 17.53 -20.91 -31.20
C ILE A 306 16.12 -21.07 -31.77
N VAL A 307 15.99 -21.59 -32.99
CA VAL A 307 14.67 -21.81 -33.63
C VAL A 307 13.86 -22.87 -32.88
N ALA A 308 14.50 -23.95 -32.41
CA ALA A 308 13.86 -25.00 -31.64
C ALA A 308 13.33 -24.48 -30.30
N GLU A 309 14.13 -23.71 -29.56
CA GLU A 309 13.73 -23.14 -28.27
C GLU A 309 12.60 -22.11 -28.43
N LYS A 310 12.66 -21.25 -29.44
CA LYS A 310 11.56 -20.34 -29.78
C LYS A 310 10.27 -21.09 -30.12
N ARG A 311 10.37 -22.23 -30.79
CA ARG A 311 9.21 -23.08 -31.11
C ARG A 311 8.61 -23.69 -29.84
N ARG A 312 9.46 -24.17 -28.93
CA ARG A 312 9.04 -24.71 -27.63
C ARG A 312 8.29 -23.65 -26.81
N LEU A 313 8.89 -22.48 -26.60
CA LEU A 313 8.28 -21.39 -25.82
C LEU A 313 6.94 -20.93 -26.41
N LYS A 314 6.82 -20.86 -27.75
CA LYS A 314 5.55 -20.55 -28.42
C LYS A 314 4.46 -21.60 -28.14
N LEU A 315 4.83 -22.88 -28.07
CA LEU A 315 3.91 -23.97 -27.77
C LEU A 315 3.46 -23.92 -26.30
N GLU A 316 4.40 -23.71 -25.38
CA GLU A 316 4.11 -23.56 -23.95
C GLU A 316 3.21 -22.33 -23.69
N LEU A 317 3.49 -21.18 -24.31
CA LEU A 317 2.61 -20.00 -24.28
C LEU A 317 1.20 -20.29 -24.81
N LYS A 318 1.08 -21.07 -25.90
CA LYS A 318 -0.22 -21.45 -26.46
C LYS A 318 -0.99 -22.37 -25.52
N LYS A 319 -0.29 -23.27 -24.82
CA LYS A 319 -0.88 -24.18 -23.82
C LYS A 319 -1.36 -23.41 -22.59
N ALA A 320 -0.50 -22.58 -22.01
CA ALA A 320 -0.82 -21.76 -20.84
C ALA A 320 -2.01 -20.82 -21.09
N LYS A 321 -2.06 -20.18 -22.27
CA LYS A 321 -3.22 -19.34 -22.66
C LYS A 321 -4.53 -20.13 -22.73
N LYS A 322 -4.49 -21.38 -23.21
CA LYS A 322 -5.67 -22.24 -23.28
C LYS A 322 -6.13 -22.69 -21.90
N GLU A 323 -5.20 -23.01 -21.01
CA GLU A 323 -5.48 -23.39 -19.62
C GLU A 323 -6.10 -22.21 -18.83
N SER A 324 -5.70 -20.96 -19.10
CA SER A 324 -6.29 -19.76 -18.46
C SER A 324 -7.70 -19.36 -18.94
N THR A 325 -8.21 -19.94 -20.04
CA THR A 325 -9.54 -19.61 -20.61
C THR A 325 -10.60 -20.68 -20.39
N THR A 326 -10.24 -21.79 -19.73
CA THR A 326 -11.13 -22.94 -19.46
C THR A 326 -11.54 -22.91 -18.01
#